data_AF-A0A3M7KM96-F1
#
_entry.id   AF-A0A3M7KM96-F1
#
_cell.length_a   1.000
_cell.length_b   1.000
_cell.length_c   1.000
_cell.angle_alpha   90.00
_cell.angle_beta   90.00
_cell.angle_gamma   90.00
#
_symmetry.space_group_name_H-M   'P 1'
#
loop_
_entity.id
_entity.type
_entity.pdbx_description
1 polymer ?
#
loop_
_entity_poly.entity_id
_entity_poly.type
_entity_poly.pdbx_seq_one_letter_code
_entity_poly.pdbx_strand_id
1 'polypeptide(L)'
;MSYSYINKDNLAFPTLGLDFLLDVGYKNNIDNSNNFGYLVPSLAIDYKLVPNGQLVLATKVKGHIILVMILNSIKQHLLARVMD
;
A
#
# COMPACT_ATOMS: atom_id res chain seq x y z
N MET A 1 -1.64 -6.53 -8.72
CA MET A 1 -0.44 -7.33 -8.42
C MET A 1 -0.21 -7.28 -6.93
N SER A 2 0.21 -8.38 -6.31
CA SER A 2 0.45 -8.44 -4.88
C SER A 2 1.76 -9.18 -4.63
N TYR A 3 2.60 -8.64 -3.76
CA TYR A 3 3.78 -9.31 -3.22
C TYR A 3 3.61 -9.47 -1.72
N SER A 4 3.88 -10.67 -1.20
CA SER A 4 3.81 -10.94 0.23
C SER A 4 5.03 -11.73 0.70
N TYR A 5 5.47 -11.41 1.91
CA TYR A 5 6.51 -12.13 2.63
C TYR A 5 6.09 -12.27 4.08
N ILE A 6 6.04 -13.50 4.57
CA ILE A 6 5.64 -13.81 5.95
C ILE A 6 6.68 -14.74 6.55
N ASN A 7 7.25 -14.32 7.67
CA ASN A 7 8.10 -15.14 8.51
C ASN A 7 7.64 -14.98 9.95
N LYS A 8 6.98 -16.00 10.49
CA LYS A 8 6.44 -16.00 11.86
C LYS A 8 6.81 -17.30 12.53
N ASP A 9 7.12 -17.24 13.82
CA ASP A 9 7.42 -18.42 14.62
C ASP A 9 6.20 -19.30 14.87
N ASN A 10 5.01 -18.70 14.91
CA ASN A 10 3.72 -19.39 15.00
C ASN A 10 2.65 -18.63 14.19
N LEU A 11 1.74 -19.37 13.54
CA LEU A 11 0.74 -18.79 12.65
C LEU A 11 -0.48 -18.22 13.38
N ALA A 12 -0.88 -18.83 14.50
CA ALA A 12 -2.08 -18.43 15.25
C ALA A 12 -1.79 -17.35 16.30
N PHE A 13 -0.66 -17.49 17.00
CA PHE A 13 -0.20 -16.56 18.04
C PHE A 13 1.29 -16.30 17.84
N PRO A 14 1.65 -15.42 16.90
CA PRO A 14 3.03 -15.07 16.63
C PRO A 14 3.61 -14.36 17.84
N THR A 15 4.82 -14.76 18.22
CA THR A 15 5.55 -14.08 19.28
C THR A 15 6.81 -13.40 18.73
N LEU A 16 7.33 -13.92 17.62
CA LEU A 16 8.34 -13.27 16.78
C LEU A 16 7.94 -13.40 15.32
N GLY A 17 7.95 -12.30 14.58
CA GLY A 17 7.68 -12.38 13.17
C GLY A 17 7.69 -11.06 12.43
N LEU A 18 7.75 -11.18 11.10
CA LEU A 18 7.61 -10.10 10.14
C LEU A 18 6.60 -10.51 9.07
N ASP A 19 5.71 -9.59 8.76
CA ASP A 19 4.67 -9.72 7.74
C ASP A 19 4.73 -8.48 6.85
N PHE A 20 5.21 -8.64 5.62
CA PHE A 20 5.27 -7.57 4.64
C PHE A 20 4.37 -7.90 3.47
N LEU A 21 3.53 -6.94 3.09
CA LEU A 21 2.64 -7.06 1.96
C LEU A 21 2.62 -5.75 1.18
N LEU A 22 2.68 -5.86 -0.14
CA LEU A 22 2.60 -4.73 -1.05
C LEU A 22 1.61 -5.07 -2.16
N ASP A 23 0.44 -4.43 -2.12
CA ASP A 23 -0.49 -4.48 -3.23
C ASP A 23 -0.30 -3.25 -4.11
N VAL A 24 -0.26 -3.46 -5.42
CA VAL A 24 -0.24 -2.38 -6.41
C VAL A 24 -1.25 -2.68 -7.51
N GLY A 25 -1.91 -1.64 -7.99
CA GLY A 25 -2.87 -1.80 -9.07
C GLY A 25 -3.18 -0.49 -9.77
N TYR A 26 -3.93 -0.62 -10.85
CA TYR A 26 -4.39 0.48 -11.67
C TYR A 26 -5.83 0.21 -12.04
N LYS A 27 -6.68 1.23 -11.88
CA LYS A 27 -8.11 1.13 -12.17
C LYS A 27 -8.48 2.19 -13.20
N ASN A 28 -9.10 1.74 -14.28
CA ASN A 28 -9.73 2.60 -15.28
C ASN A 28 -11.19 2.80 -14.90
N ASN A 29 -11.64 4.05 -14.90
CA ASN A 29 -13.06 4.36 -14.70
C ASN A 29 -13.71 4.58 -16.07
N ILE A 30 -14.64 3.71 -16.46
CA ILE A 30 -15.32 3.74 -17.76
C ILE A 30 -16.32 4.91 -17.83
N ASP A 31 -16.89 5.33 -16.68
CA ASP A 31 -17.91 6.38 -16.64
C ASP A 31 -17.33 7.80 -16.53
N ASN A 32 -16.17 7.96 -15.89
CA ASN A 32 -15.67 9.30 -15.52
C ASN A 32 -14.24 9.59 -16.02
N SER A 33 -13.69 8.79 -16.94
CA SER A 33 -12.33 8.95 -17.55
C SER A 33 -11.16 9.11 -16.56
N ASN A 34 -11.41 8.97 -15.26
CA ASN A 34 -10.46 9.19 -14.19
C ASN A 34 -9.75 7.87 -13.89
N ASN A 35 -8.60 7.72 -14.51
CA ASN A 35 -7.75 6.57 -14.24
C ASN A 35 -6.82 6.88 -13.08
N PHE A 36 -6.69 5.93 -12.15
CA PHE A 36 -5.81 6.08 -11.01
C PHE A 36 -5.06 4.78 -10.73
N GLY A 37 -3.79 4.94 -10.39
CA GLY A 37 -3.01 3.90 -9.73
C GLY A 37 -3.31 3.88 -8.24
N TYR A 38 -3.05 2.75 -7.60
CA TYR A 38 -3.04 2.66 -6.16
C TYR A 38 -1.89 1.75 -5.70
N LEU A 39 -1.37 2.04 -4.51
CA LEU A 39 -0.50 1.13 -3.77
C LEU A 39 -0.96 1.01 -2.32
N VAL A 40 -0.83 -0.20 -1.77
CA VAL A 40 -1.18 -0.54 -0.40
C VAL A 40 0.01 -1.29 0.22
N PRO A 41 0.95 -0.57 0.86
CA PRO A 41 1.95 -1.22 1.69
C PRO A 41 1.36 -1.61 3.04
N SER A 42 1.80 -2.74 3.57
CA SER A 42 1.51 -3.24 4.92
C SER A 42 2.78 -3.86 5.49
N LEU A 43 3.12 -3.48 6.72
CA LEU A 43 4.21 -4.07 7.49
C LEU A 43 3.70 -4.38 8.89
N ALA A 44 3.88 -5.60 9.35
CA ALA A 44 3.67 -5.99 10.73
C ALA A 44 4.94 -6.64 11.29
N ILE A 45 5.23 -6.36 12.55
CA ILE A 45 6.36 -6.88 13.30
C ILE A 45 5.84 -7.32 14.67
N ASP A 46 6.09 -8.58 15.01
CA ASP A 46 5.81 -9.16 16.31
C ASP A 46 7.15 -9.39 17.02
N TYR A 47 7.29 -8.90 18.27
CA TYR A 47 8.52 -9.04 19.03
C TYR A 47 8.29 -9.35 20.50
N LYS A 48 8.94 -10.41 21.01
CA LYS A 48 8.94 -10.78 22.43
C LYS A 48 9.62 -9.71 23.27
N LEU A 49 8.90 -9.13 24.22
CA LEU A 49 9.49 -8.25 25.23
C LEU A 49 10.13 -9.04 26.38
N VAL A 50 9.72 -10.31 26.54
CA VAL A 50 10.25 -11.25 27.54
C VAL A 50 10.53 -12.63 26.91
N PRO A 51 11.56 -13.37 27.34
CA PRO A 51 11.97 -14.63 26.70
C PRO A 51 10.89 -15.72 26.70
N ASN A 52 10.01 -15.73 27.71
CA ASN A 52 8.94 -16.72 27.82
C ASN A 52 7.74 -16.46 26.88
N GLY A 53 7.75 -15.35 26.12
CA GLY A 53 6.72 -15.02 25.15
C GLY A 53 5.37 -14.59 25.73
N GLN A 54 5.27 -14.38 27.05
CA GLN A 54 4.02 -13.96 27.71
C GLN A 54 3.70 -12.48 27.44
N LEU A 55 4.71 -11.67 27.14
CA LEU A 55 4.56 -10.28 26.75
C LEU A 55 5.22 -10.05 25.38
N VAL A 56 4.42 -9.61 24.41
CA VAL A 56 4.82 -9.40 23.02
C VAL A 56 4.35 -8.01 22.57
N LEU A 57 5.21 -7.30 21.87
CA LEU A 57 4.87 -6.08 21.17
C LEU A 57 4.51 -6.42 19.72
N ALA A 58 3.22 -6.30 19.40
CA ALA A 58 2.72 -6.45 18.04
C ALA A 58 2.50 -5.06 17.42
N THR A 59 3.26 -4.74 16.38
CA THR A 59 3.15 -3.47 15.65
C THR A 59 2.68 -3.76 14.23
N LYS A 60 1.70 -3.00 13.74
CA LYS A 60 1.25 -3.07 12.34
C LYS A 60 0.99 -1.69 11.77
N VAL A 61 1.56 -1.43 10.60
CA VAL A 61 1.35 -0.20 9.82
C VAL A 61 0.82 -0.61 8.46
N LYS A 62 -0.27 0.03 8.02
CA LYS A 62 -0.85 -0.17 6.69
C LYS A 62 -1.22 1.19 6.10
N GLY A 63 -0.83 1.40 4.85
CA GLY A 63 -1.13 2.61 4.09
C GLY A 63 -1.97 2.31 2.86
N HIS A 64 -2.79 3.26 2.44
CA HIS A 64 -3.45 3.22 1.13
C HIS A 64 -3.17 4.53 0.41
N ILE A 65 -2.47 4.45 -0.70
CA ILE A 65 -2.03 5.61 -1.48
C ILE A 65 -2.69 5.52 -2.85
N ILE A 66 -3.42 6.57 -3.20
CA ILE A 66 -4.06 6.73 -4.51
C ILE A 66 -3.21 7.68 -5.34
N LEU A 67 -2.76 7.22 -6.51
CA LEU A 67 -2.01 7.99 -7.49
C LEU A 67 -2.95 8.39 -8.62
N VAL A 68 -3.39 9.65 -8.61
CA VAL A 68 -4.13 10.23 -9.72
C VAL A 68 -3.11 10.75 -10.75
N MET A 69 -3.22 10.29 -12.00
CA MET A 69 -2.35 10.76 -13.08
C MET A 69 -2.88 12.09 -13.65
N ILE A 70 -2.29 13.21 -13.24
CA ILE A 70 -2.65 14.56 -13.71
C ILE A 70 -1.82 14.94 -14.96
N LEU A 71 -1.86 14.13 -16.02
CA LEU A 71 -1.13 14.48 -17.25
C LEU A 71 -1.99 15.26 -18.27
N ASN A 72 -3.32 15.06 -18.27
CA ASN A 72 -4.19 15.67 -19.27
C ASN A 72 -4.67 17.09 -18.95
N SER A 73 -4.72 17.50 -17.68
CA SER A 73 -5.32 18.80 -17.31
C SER A 73 -4.44 20.00 -17.73
N ILE A 74 -3.11 19.88 -17.59
CA ILE A 74 -2.16 20.95 -17.95
C ILE A 74 -1.98 21.06 -19.47
N LYS A 75 -1.99 19.93 -20.19
CA LYS A 75 -1.81 19.91 -21.66
C LYS A 75 -2.99 20.54 -22.38
N GLN A 76 -4.23 20.30 -21.94
CA GLN A 76 -5.42 20.92 -22.52
C GLN A 76 -5.46 22.43 -22.26
N HIS A 77 -5.04 22.85 -21.07
CA HIS A 77 -4.98 24.27 -20.72
C HIS A 77 -3.89 25.03 -21.50
N LEU A 78 -2.73 24.40 -21.76
CA LEU A 78 -1.68 24.97 -22.60
C LEU A 78 -2.05 25.01 -24.08
N LEU A 79 -2.72 23.97 -24.61
CA LEU A 79 -3.17 23.95 -26.01
C LEU A 79 -4.26 24.99 -26.27
N ALA A 80 -5.16 25.24 -25.31
CA ALA A 80 -6.15 26.31 -25.41
C ALA A 80 -5.49 27.70 -25.50
N ARG A 81 -4.40 27.93 -24.75
CA ARG A 81 -3.68 29.21 -24.73
C ARG A 81 -2.80 29.46 -25.97
N VAL A 82 -2.47 28.42 -26.74
CA VAL A 82 -1.66 28.53 -27.97
C VAL A 82 -2.55 28.75 -29.22
N MET A 83 -3.86 28.57 -29.09
CA MET A 83 -4.83 28.69 -30.19
C MET A 83 -5.59 30.04 -30.17
N ASP A 84 -5.27 30.93 -29.23
CA ASP A 84 -5.67 32.35 -29.17
C ASP A 84 -4.51 33.25 -29.64
#